data_AF-A0A9C6TZ72-F1
#
_entry.id   AF-A0A9C6TZ72-F1
#
_cell.length_a   1.000
_cell.length_b   1.000
_cell.length_c   1.000
_cell.angle_alpha   90.00
_cell.angle_beta   90.00
_cell.angle_gamma   90.00
#
_symmetry.space_group_name_H-M   'P 1'
#
loop_
_entity.id
_entity.type
_entity.pdbx_description
1 polymer ?
#
loop_
_entity_poly.entity_id
_entity_poly.type
_entity_poly.pdbx_seq_one_letter_code
_entity_poly.pdbx_strand_id
1 'polypeptide(L)'
;MDVETRWNSTYQMLEVALKHRKAFELLALKDNTYIGEMNGGKGRDVPSDSDWEYAESIVPFLRVFSDATIRVFGTLYVTSDMYMKEVFAIGRFIRHSCDSVDFSTMSMAERMRVKYEKYWGNPDSVNMLLLIAIVLNSMQKIEYVNYFLDYFFGEEKGGELKSKLSKCIKLLYQQYQSSEEASEADSQDVQASNINTDPHGMGFFLQATGRRTNTRSELDRYLQEECEPYSHKFDILNWWKVNSTRFPILGNMAREVLAIPVSTVASESAFSTGGRVLDPYRSSLTPRMVEVVVCTGDWLKEDLFSALDDDGEVLQQVDQDIFFSNDGACSMAASIDNLDDD
;
A
#
# COMPACT_ATOMS: atom_id res chain seq x y z
N MET A 1 -6.85 -24.09 8.29
CA MET A 1 -5.65 -23.33 7.85
C MET A 1 -5.76 -22.90 6.40
N ASP A 2 -6.34 -23.72 5.51
CA ASP A 2 -6.64 -23.26 4.15
C ASP A 2 -8.01 -22.56 4.09
N VAL A 3 -8.04 -21.40 3.44
CA VAL A 3 -9.27 -20.73 3.01
C VAL A 3 -9.16 -20.71 1.49
N GLU A 4 -9.94 -21.56 0.82
CA GLU A 4 -9.85 -21.83 -0.63
C GLU A 4 -9.85 -20.54 -1.51
N THR A 5 -10.36 -19.43 -0.98
CA THR A 5 -10.44 -18.14 -1.67
C THR A 5 -9.26 -17.19 -1.42
N ARG A 6 -8.34 -17.50 -0.50
CA ARG A 6 -7.22 -16.64 -0.08
C ARG A 6 -5.88 -17.31 -0.33
N TRP A 7 -5.22 -16.92 -1.42
CA TRP A 7 -3.92 -17.46 -1.83
C TRP A 7 -2.78 -17.26 -0.80
N ASN A 8 -2.87 -16.25 0.07
CA ASN A 8 -1.95 -16.07 1.20
C ASN A 8 -1.94 -17.29 2.14
N SER A 9 -3.12 -17.86 2.42
CA SER A 9 -3.25 -19.05 3.27
C SER A 9 -2.59 -20.26 2.61
N THR A 10 -2.72 -20.41 1.29
CA THR A 10 -2.06 -21.47 0.52
C THR A 10 -0.54 -21.33 0.55
N TYR A 11 -0.01 -20.11 0.35
CA TYR A 11 1.44 -19.85 0.44
C TYR A 11 1.98 -20.21 1.83
N GLN A 12 1.36 -19.68 2.90
CA GLN A 12 1.78 -19.94 4.28
C GLN A 12 1.69 -21.42 4.63
N MET A 13 0.61 -22.09 4.22
CA MET A 13 0.44 -23.53 4.42
C MET A 13 1.58 -24.31 3.76
N LEU A 14 1.91 -24.02 2.49
CA LEU A 14 2.97 -24.72 1.77
C LEU A 14 4.35 -24.43 2.39
N GLU A 15 4.62 -23.18 2.76
CA GLU A 15 5.87 -22.81 3.41
C GLU A 15 6.07 -23.54 4.75
N VAL A 16 5.02 -23.64 5.57
CA VAL A 16 5.06 -24.40 6.83
C VAL A 16 5.14 -25.89 6.58
N ALA A 17 4.38 -26.42 5.61
CA ALA A 17 4.37 -27.84 5.28
C ALA A 17 5.76 -28.32 4.82
N LEU A 18 6.46 -27.55 3.99
CA LEU A 18 7.82 -27.86 3.54
C LEU A 18 8.81 -27.94 4.71
N LYS A 19 8.72 -27.01 5.68
CA LYS A 19 9.54 -27.05 6.91
C LYS A 19 9.29 -28.33 7.74
N HIS A 20 8.10 -28.91 7.62
CA HIS A 20 7.67 -30.08 8.39
C HIS A 20 7.55 -31.36 7.55
N ARG A 21 8.10 -31.41 6.33
CA ARG A 21 8.04 -32.59 5.42
C ARG A 21 8.32 -33.92 6.14
N LYS A 22 9.41 -33.98 6.92
CA LYS A 22 9.79 -35.18 7.70
C LYS A 22 8.74 -35.60 8.73
N ALA A 23 8.02 -34.64 9.31
CA ALA A 23 6.95 -34.96 10.26
C ALA A 23 5.76 -35.61 9.54
N PHE A 24 5.39 -35.13 8.35
CA PHE A 24 4.36 -35.75 7.50
C PHE A 24 4.76 -37.15 7.04
N GLU A 25 6.02 -37.35 6.64
CA GLU A 25 6.55 -38.68 6.29
C GLU A 25 6.46 -39.65 7.49
N LEU A 26 6.82 -39.20 8.69
CA LEU A 26 6.71 -40.01 9.91
C LEU A 26 5.27 -40.30 10.30
N LEU A 27 4.34 -39.35 10.10
CA LEU A 27 2.91 -39.54 10.34
C LEU A 27 2.35 -40.60 9.39
N ALA A 28 2.69 -40.54 8.10
CA ALA A 28 2.30 -41.55 7.12
C ALA A 28 2.79 -42.96 7.48
N LEU A 29 3.94 -43.07 8.16
CA LEU A 29 4.48 -44.37 8.59
C LEU A 29 3.85 -44.90 9.89
N LYS A 30 3.38 -44.03 10.78
CA LYS A 30 3.02 -44.41 12.16
C LYS A 30 1.53 -44.31 12.46
N ASP A 31 0.78 -43.51 11.72
CA ASP A 31 -0.61 -43.20 12.02
C ASP A 31 -1.54 -43.63 10.89
N ASN A 32 -2.20 -44.77 11.09
CA ASN A 32 -3.19 -45.29 10.15
C ASN A 32 -4.45 -44.40 10.07
N THR A 33 -4.74 -43.60 11.10
CA THR A 33 -5.83 -42.63 11.09
C THR A 33 -5.51 -41.50 10.13
N TYR A 34 -4.29 -40.97 10.16
CA TYR A 34 -3.83 -39.97 9.20
C TYR A 34 -3.95 -40.45 7.75
N ILE A 35 -3.49 -41.67 7.46
CA ILE A 35 -3.67 -42.29 6.13
C ILE A 35 -5.16 -42.43 5.78
N GLY A 36 -5.97 -42.88 6.74
CA GLY A 36 -7.42 -43.04 6.56
C GLY A 36 -8.15 -41.74 6.27
N GLU A 37 -7.78 -40.64 6.93
CA GLU A 37 -8.35 -39.30 6.73
C GLU A 37 -7.94 -38.72 5.37
N MET A 38 -6.68 -38.89 4.98
CA MET A 38 -6.18 -38.43 3.67
C MET A 38 -6.84 -39.19 2.51
N ASN A 39 -7.16 -40.47 2.70
CA ASN A 39 -7.82 -41.33 1.70
C ASN A 39 -9.35 -41.25 1.72
N GLY A 40 -9.95 -40.82 2.83
CA GLY A 40 -11.40 -40.83 3.04
C GLY A 40 -12.13 -39.51 2.70
N GLY A 41 -11.41 -38.42 2.41
CA GLY A 41 -11.96 -37.09 2.15
C GLY A 41 -11.90 -36.63 0.67
N LYS A 42 -11.82 -35.30 0.45
CA LYS A 42 -11.47 -34.71 -0.87
C LYS A 42 -10.00 -34.99 -1.28
N GLY A 43 -9.18 -35.54 -0.39
CA GLY A 43 -7.78 -35.90 -0.63
C GLY A 43 -7.65 -37.12 -1.54
N ARG A 44 -6.57 -37.17 -2.35
CA ARG A 44 -6.30 -38.31 -3.25
C ARG A 44 -5.37 -39.36 -2.62
N ASP A 45 -4.46 -38.95 -1.72
CA ASP A 45 -3.52 -39.78 -0.95
C ASP A 45 -2.72 -38.88 0.03
N VAL A 46 -1.82 -39.46 0.84
CA VAL A 46 -0.74 -38.72 1.51
C VAL A 46 0.21 -38.05 0.49
N PRO A 47 0.87 -36.93 0.83
CA PRO A 47 1.73 -36.22 -0.12
C PRO A 47 2.87 -37.09 -0.64
N SER A 48 2.98 -37.20 -1.95
CA SER A 48 4.05 -37.91 -2.66
C SER A 48 5.31 -37.06 -2.82
N ASP A 49 6.44 -37.67 -3.20
CA ASP A 49 7.66 -36.93 -3.53
C ASP A 49 7.43 -35.88 -4.64
N SER A 50 6.60 -36.19 -5.64
CA SER A 50 6.24 -35.22 -6.68
C SER A 50 5.41 -34.04 -6.16
N ASP A 51 4.58 -34.24 -5.13
CA ASP A 51 3.83 -33.14 -4.51
C ASP A 51 4.77 -32.21 -3.74
N TRP A 52 5.77 -32.78 -3.06
CA TRP A 52 6.80 -32.02 -2.38
C TRP A 52 7.69 -31.25 -3.36
N GLU A 53 8.14 -31.87 -4.44
CA GLU A 53 8.90 -31.19 -5.51
C GLU A 53 8.10 -30.05 -6.15
N TYR A 54 6.81 -30.25 -6.38
CA TYR A 54 5.91 -29.20 -6.87
C TYR A 54 5.82 -28.03 -5.87
N ALA A 55 5.64 -28.34 -4.57
CA ALA A 55 5.60 -27.32 -3.53
C ALA A 55 6.92 -26.55 -3.42
N GLU A 56 8.08 -27.22 -3.46
CA GLU A 56 9.41 -26.60 -3.44
C GLU A 56 9.63 -25.67 -4.63
N SER A 57 9.14 -26.04 -5.82
CA SER A 57 9.19 -25.20 -7.01
C SER A 57 8.29 -23.96 -6.89
N ILE A 58 7.06 -24.12 -6.37
CA ILE A 58 6.06 -23.04 -6.44
C ILE A 58 6.11 -22.06 -5.27
N VAL A 59 6.65 -22.45 -4.11
CA VAL A 59 6.72 -21.58 -2.92
C VAL A 59 7.52 -20.30 -3.18
N PRO A 60 8.71 -20.33 -3.81
CA PRO A 60 9.44 -19.11 -4.18
C PRO A 60 8.64 -18.20 -5.13
N PHE A 61 7.88 -18.79 -6.05
CA PHE A 61 7.04 -18.04 -6.97
C PHE A 61 5.87 -17.34 -6.24
N LEU A 62 5.21 -18.03 -5.31
CA LEU A 62 4.12 -17.46 -4.50
C LEU A 62 4.62 -16.41 -3.50
N ARG A 63 5.86 -16.55 -2.98
CA ARG A 63 6.47 -15.59 -2.06
C ARG A 63 6.48 -14.17 -2.62
N VAL A 64 6.79 -13.98 -3.91
CA VAL A 64 6.80 -12.66 -4.54
C VAL A 64 5.47 -11.92 -4.39
N PHE A 65 4.36 -12.64 -4.51
CA PHE A 65 3.03 -12.07 -4.30
C PHE A 65 2.79 -11.80 -2.83
N SER A 66 3.17 -12.74 -1.94
CA SER A 66 3.03 -12.60 -0.49
C SER A 66 3.71 -11.33 0.00
N ASP A 67 4.96 -11.12 -0.39
CA ASP A 67 5.76 -9.97 0.02
C ASP A 67 5.17 -8.67 -0.52
N ALA A 68 4.75 -8.64 -1.80
CA ALA A 68 4.08 -7.48 -2.38
C ALA A 68 2.78 -7.14 -1.65
N THR A 69 2.05 -8.16 -1.22
CA THR A 69 0.77 -8.03 -0.53
C THR A 69 0.95 -7.49 0.87
N ILE A 70 1.95 -7.96 1.61
CA ILE A 70 2.34 -7.40 2.90
C ILE A 70 2.66 -5.90 2.74
N ARG A 71 3.42 -5.53 1.71
CA ARG A 71 3.77 -4.12 1.44
C ARG A 71 2.56 -3.24 1.09
N VAL A 72 1.60 -3.72 0.30
CA VAL A 72 0.40 -2.92 -0.03
C VAL A 72 -0.66 -2.93 1.07
N PHE A 73 -0.53 -3.79 2.08
CA PHE A 73 -1.45 -3.89 3.21
C PHE A 73 -1.00 -3.10 4.44
N GLY A 74 0.16 -2.44 4.36
CA GLY A 74 0.65 -1.58 5.44
C GLY A 74 -0.38 -0.53 5.85
N THR A 75 -0.50 -0.31 7.16
CA THR A 75 -1.41 0.68 7.74
C THR A 75 -0.68 1.87 8.34
N LEU A 76 0.62 1.70 8.63
CA LEU A 76 1.46 2.69 9.31
C LEU A 76 2.32 3.53 8.34
N TYR A 77 2.13 3.34 7.03
CA TYR A 77 2.82 4.11 5.99
C TYR A 77 1.94 4.28 4.76
N VAL A 78 2.30 5.26 3.91
CA VAL A 78 1.61 5.51 2.65
C VAL A 78 1.80 4.31 1.72
N THR A 79 0.69 3.70 1.31
CA THR A 79 0.71 2.58 0.35
C THR A 79 0.36 3.02 -1.07
N SER A 80 -0.34 4.15 -1.24
CA SER A 80 -0.83 4.62 -2.55
C SER A 80 0.28 4.90 -3.56
N ASP A 81 1.44 5.37 -3.11
CA ASP A 81 2.59 5.66 -3.97
C ASP A 81 3.36 4.39 -4.37
N MET A 82 3.11 3.26 -3.69
CA MET A 82 3.66 1.95 -3.99
C MET A 82 2.79 1.16 -4.98
N TYR A 83 1.54 1.55 -5.21
CA TYR A 83 0.59 0.81 -6.06
C TYR A 83 1.19 0.39 -7.41
N MET A 84 1.70 1.36 -8.19
CA MET A 84 2.23 1.05 -9.52
C MET A 84 3.52 0.23 -9.43
N LYS A 85 4.38 0.49 -8.44
CA LYS A 85 5.61 -0.27 -8.20
C LYS A 85 5.29 -1.76 -8.02
N GLU A 86 4.37 -2.08 -7.11
CA GLU A 86 4.04 -3.46 -6.74
C GLU A 86 3.26 -4.17 -7.85
N VAL A 87 2.20 -3.54 -8.38
CA VAL A 87 1.38 -4.14 -9.44
C VAL A 87 2.21 -4.41 -10.69
N PHE A 88 3.05 -3.45 -11.09
CA PHE A 88 3.84 -3.62 -12.31
C PHE A 88 5.04 -4.55 -12.08
N ALA A 89 5.64 -4.57 -10.90
CA ALA A 89 6.64 -5.59 -10.55
C ALA A 89 6.05 -7.01 -10.66
N ILE A 90 4.85 -7.23 -10.11
CA ILE A 90 4.11 -8.49 -10.24
C ILE A 90 3.86 -8.82 -11.72
N GLY A 91 3.36 -7.86 -12.50
CA GLY A 91 3.08 -8.05 -13.92
C GLY A 91 4.33 -8.39 -14.74
N ARG A 92 5.49 -7.84 -14.40
CA ARG A 92 6.77 -8.17 -15.02
C ARG A 92 7.25 -9.56 -14.59
N PHE A 93 7.17 -9.86 -13.30
CA PHE A 93 7.55 -11.15 -12.73
C PHE A 93 6.76 -12.31 -13.34
N ILE A 94 5.43 -12.16 -13.46
CA ILE A 94 4.57 -13.15 -14.12
C ILE A 94 5.01 -13.39 -15.56
N ARG A 95 5.21 -12.32 -16.35
CA ARG A 95 5.62 -12.44 -17.75
C ARG A 95 6.95 -13.15 -17.90
N HIS A 96 7.93 -12.79 -17.07
CA HIS A 96 9.23 -13.47 -17.07
C HIS A 96 9.10 -14.94 -16.67
N SER A 97 8.23 -15.25 -15.70
CA SER A 97 8.01 -16.61 -15.22
C SER A 97 7.30 -17.50 -16.25
N CYS A 98 6.59 -16.92 -17.23
CA CYS A 98 6.05 -17.67 -18.37
C CYS A 98 7.14 -18.29 -19.27
N ASP A 99 8.37 -17.77 -19.22
CA ASP A 99 9.51 -18.32 -19.96
C ASP A 99 10.40 -19.23 -19.08
N SER A 100 9.91 -19.63 -17.89
CA SER A 100 10.65 -20.48 -16.97
C SER A 100 10.89 -21.88 -17.54
N VAL A 101 12.09 -22.42 -17.30
CA VAL A 101 12.42 -23.82 -17.62
C VAL A 101 11.70 -24.82 -16.70
N ASP A 102 11.30 -24.37 -15.51
CA ASP A 102 10.52 -25.17 -14.58
C ASP A 102 9.04 -25.16 -14.99
N PHE A 103 8.55 -26.33 -15.39
CA PHE A 103 7.19 -26.51 -15.89
C PHE A 103 6.12 -26.07 -14.89
N SER A 104 6.35 -26.32 -13.60
CA SER A 104 5.43 -25.97 -12.50
C SER A 104 5.25 -24.46 -12.38
N THR A 105 6.37 -23.72 -12.36
CA THR A 105 6.41 -22.26 -12.38
C THR A 105 5.78 -21.69 -13.65
N MET A 106 6.19 -22.18 -14.83
CA MET A 106 5.66 -21.74 -16.12
C MET A 106 4.14 -21.90 -16.18
N SER A 107 3.64 -23.09 -15.85
CA SER A 107 2.22 -23.41 -15.85
C SER A 107 1.42 -22.53 -14.89
N MET A 108 1.96 -22.21 -13.71
CA MET A 108 1.32 -21.28 -12.79
C MET A 108 1.33 -19.85 -13.32
N ALA A 109 2.46 -19.40 -13.84
CA ALA A 109 2.63 -18.06 -14.42
C ALA A 109 1.63 -17.82 -15.55
N GLU A 110 1.42 -18.78 -16.45
CA GLU A 110 0.42 -18.67 -17.51
C GLU A 110 -0.99 -18.47 -16.97
N ARG A 111 -1.39 -19.25 -15.95
CA ARG A 111 -2.70 -19.10 -15.29
C ARG A 111 -2.84 -17.75 -14.60
N MET A 112 -1.78 -17.28 -13.94
CA MET A 112 -1.79 -15.98 -13.24
C MET A 112 -1.75 -14.80 -14.20
N ARG A 113 -1.09 -14.93 -15.36
CA ARG A 113 -1.06 -13.91 -16.41
C ARG A 113 -2.47 -13.59 -16.91
N VAL A 114 -3.29 -14.61 -17.14
CA VAL A 114 -4.69 -14.42 -17.56
C VAL A 114 -5.47 -13.61 -16.52
N LYS A 115 -5.28 -13.89 -15.22
CA LYS A 115 -5.91 -13.10 -14.15
C LYS A 115 -5.34 -11.69 -14.08
N TYR A 116 -4.03 -11.52 -14.17
CA TYR A 116 -3.38 -10.22 -14.15
C TYR A 116 -3.90 -9.32 -15.28
N GLU A 117 -3.91 -9.81 -16.51
CA GLU A 117 -4.37 -9.06 -17.69
C GLU A 117 -5.85 -8.69 -17.61
N LYS A 118 -6.69 -9.55 -17.01
CA LYS A 118 -8.11 -9.24 -16.77
C LYS A 118 -8.30 -7.97 -15.94
N TYR A 119 -7.47 -7.74 -14.93
CA TYR A 119 -7.64 -6.63 -13.99
C TYR A 119 -6.75 -5.41 -14.33
N TRP A 120 -5.51 -5.64 -14.76
CA TRP A 120 -4.49 -4.59 -14.98
C TRP A 120 -4.00 -4.51 -16.43
N GLY A 121 -4.49 -5.36 -17.34
CA GLY A 121 -4.12 -5.33 -18.76
C GLY A 121 -4.95 -4.36 -19.59
N ASN A 122 -6.12 -3.92 -19.09
CA ASN A 122 -6.95 -2.93 -19.77
C ASN A 122 -6.54 -1.51 -19.34
N PRO A 123 -6.12 -0.62 -20.26
CA PRO A 123 -5.89 0.80 -19.98
C PRO A 123 -7.06 1.47 -19.24
N ASP A 124 -8.30 1.11 -19.60
CA ASP A 124 -9.49 1.76 -19.05
C ASP A 124 -9.75 1.41 -17.58
N SER A 125 -9.18 0.30 -17.08
CA SER A 125 -9.32 -0.10 -15.66
C SER A 125 -8.29 0.55 -14.74
N VAL A 126 -7.33 1.29 -15.29
CA VAL A 126 -6.28 1.95 -14.49
C VAL A 126 -6.89 3.06 -13.64
N ASN A 127 -6.69 2.99 -12.33
CA ASN A 127 -7.20 3.98 -11.39
C ASN A 127 -6.35 5.26 -11.43
N MET A 128 -6.92 6.32 -12.02
CA MET A 128 -6.26 7.62 -12.15
C MET A 128 -5.88 8.26 -10.81
N LEU A 129 -6.66 8.02 -9.74
CA LEU A 129 -6.37 8.60 -8.43
C LEU A 129 -5.12 7.99 -7.80
N LEU A 130 -4.94 6.66 -7.96
CA LEU A 130 -3.71 5.98 -7.53
C LEU A 130 -2.50 6.40 -8.38
N LEU A 131 -2.71 6.72 -9.66
CA LEU A 131 -1.63 7.33 -10.46
C LEU A 131 -1.28 8.74 -9.97
N ILE A 132 -2.27 9.56 -9.63
CA ILE A 132 -2.05 10.90 -9.07
C ILE A 132 -1.28 10.82 -7.75
N ALA A 133 -1.56 9.84 -6.88
CA ALA A 133 -0.79 9.61 -5.66
C ALA A 133 0.71 9.47 -5.94
N ILE A 134 1.08 8.73 -6.99
CA ILE A 134 2.49 8.56 -7.40
C ILE A 134 3.05 9.85 -8.01
N VAL A 135 2.24 10.62 -8.75
CA VAL A 135 2.67 11.94 -9.23
C VAL A 135 2.96 12.88 -8.06
N LEU A 136 2.23 12.77 -6.96
CA LEU A 136 2.48 13.54 -5.72
C LEU A 136 3.64 12.99 -4.90
N ASN A 137 4.29 11.91 -5.31
CA ASN A 137 5.56 11.50 -4.74
C ASN A 137 6.71 12.32 -5.35
N SER A 138 7.37 13.13 -4.53
CA SER A 138 8.44 14.03 -4.96
C SER A 138 9.69 13.32 -5.50
N MET A 139 9.87 12.01 -5.22
CA MET A 139 10.93 11.19 -5.80
C MET A 139 10.59 10.62 -7.19
N GLN A 140 9.31 10.58 -7.57
CA GLN A 140 8.83 9.87 -8.76
C GLN A 140 8.19 10.79 -9.79
N LYS A 141 7.27 11.64 -9.34
CA LYS A 141 6.53 12.61 -10.15
C LYS A 141 5.89 11.98 -11.41
N ILE A 142 5.57 12.81 -12.39
CA ILE A 142 4.82 12.39 -13.57
C ILE A 142 5.69 11.59 -14.55
N GLU A 143 6.99 11.83 -14.56
CA GLU A 143 7.98 11.16 -15.40
C GLU A 143 8.01 9.66 -15.13
N TYR A 144 8.02 9.27 -13.85
CA TYR A 144 7.97 7.87 -13.44
C TYR A 144 6.71 7.17 -13.93
N VAL A 145 5.55 7.80 -13.73
CA VAL A 145 4.26 7.25 -14.18
C VAL A 145 4.24 7.12 -15.70
N ASN A 146 4.68 8.15 -16.42
CA ASN A 146 4.73 8.17 -17.87
C ASN A 146 5.61 7.05 -18.44
N TYR A 147 6.80 6.83 -17.86
CA TYR A 147 7.70 5.74 -18.27
C TYR A 147 7.01 4.38 -18.16
N PHE A 148 6.35 4.12 -17.03
CA PHE A 148 5.69 2.85 -16.79
C PHE A 148 4.43 2.65 -17.63
N LEU A 149 3.69 3.71 -17.94
CA LEU A 149 2.55 3.64 -18.86
C LEU A 149 2.97 3.23 -20.27
N ASP A 150 4.07 3.80 -20.81
CA ASP A 150 4.60 3.37 -22.11
C ASP A 150 5.08 1.93 -22.08
N TYR A 151 5.82 1.57 -21.03
CA TYR A 151 6.39 0.23 -20.91
C TYR A 151 5.32 -0.86 -20.86
N PHE A 152 4.17 -0.63 -20.19
CA PHE A 152 3.11 -1.64 -20.04
C PHE A 152 2.07 -1.62 -21.16
N PHE A 153 1.72 -0.45 -21.69
CA PHE A 153 0.60 -0.29 -22.62
C PHE A 153 1.03 0.09 -24.05
N GLY A 154 2.32 0.39 -24.27
CA GLY A 154 2.85 0.88 -25.54
C GLY A 154 2.56 2.37 -25.76
N GLU A 155 3.14 2.95 -26.81
CA GLU A 155 3.09 4.41 -27.06
C GLU A 155 1.67 4.94 -27.29
N GLU A 156 0.82 4.21 -28.01
CA GLU A 156 -0.54 4.66 -28.36
C GLU A 156 -1.43 4.74 -27.11
N LYS A 157 -1.70 3.58 -26.48
CA LYS A 157 -2.53 3.49 -25.27
C LYS A 157 -1.88 4.18 -24.07
N GLY A 158 -0.56 4.08 -23.95
CA GLY A 158 0.21 4.83 -22.95
C GLY A 158 0.00 6.34 -23.12
N GLY A 159 0.09 6.86 -24.34
CA GLY A 159 -0.17 8.27 -24.67
C GLY A 159 -1.57 8.75 -24.28
N GLU A 160 -2.59 7.93 -24.51
CA GLU A 160 -3.97 8.22 -24.07
C GLU A 160 -4.07 8.32 -22.55
N LEU A 161 -3.48 7.37 -21.82
CA LEU A 161 -3.46 7.36 -20.35
C LEU A 161 -2.70 8.55 -19.77
N LYS A 162 -1.55 8.93 -20.36
CA LYS A 162 -0.79 10.11 -19.95
C LYS A 162 -1.59 11.40 -20.13
N SER A 163 -2.30 11.51 -21.24
CA SER A 163 -3.16 12.67 -21.53
C SER A 163 -4.31 12.74 -20.54
N LYS A 164 -4.93 11.59 -20.23
CA LYS A 164 -5.99 11.46 -19.24
C LYS A 164 -5.48 11.82 -17.83
N LEU A 165 -4.33 11.30 -17.41
CA LEU A 165 -3.68 11.61 -16.14
C LEU A 165 -3.40 13.10 -16.00
N SER A 166 -2.79 13.71 -17.03
CA SER A 166 -2.48 15.14 -17.05
C SER A 166 -3.73 16.00 -16.93
N LYS A 167 -4.85 15.57 -17.53
CA LYS A 167 -6.15 16.25 -17.38
C LYS A 167 -6.72 16.06 -15.98
N CYS A 168 -6.70 14.84 -15.45
CA CYS A 168 -7.25 14.52 -14.12
C CYS A 168 -6.54 15.27 -13.00
N ILE A 169 -5.21 15.33 -12.98
CA ILE A 169 -4.47 16.05 -11.93
C ILE A 169 -4.73 17.56 -11.98
N LYS A 170 -4.85 18.15 -13.18
CA LYS A 170 -5.19 19.56 -13.35
C LYS A 170 -6.61 19.87 -12.86
N LEU A 171 -7.58 19.01 -13.17
CA LEU A 171 -8.95 19.16 -12.70
C LEU A 171 -9.04 19.03 -11.17
N LEU A 172 -8.33 18.06 -10.59
CA LEU A 172 -8.30 17.88 -9.15
C LEU A 172 -7.68 19.10 -8.47
N TYR A 173 -6.53 19.59 -8.95
CA TYR A 173 -5.89 20.80 -8.45
C TYR A 173 -6.83 22.02 -8.49
N GLN A 174 -7.55 22.22 -9.61
CA GLN A 174 -8.52 23.32 -9.74
C GLN A 174 -9.67 23.23 -8.72
N GLN A 175 -10.06 22.02 -8.33
CA GLN A 175 -11.09 21.82 -7.31
C GLN A 175 -10.59 22.20 -5.91
N TYR A 176 -9.34 21.90 -5.57
CA TYR A 176 -8.76 22.35 -4.29
C TYR A 176 -8.54 23.86 -4.29
N GLN A 177 -8.09 24.43 -5.41
CA GLN A 177 -7.91 25.88 -5.55
C GLN A 177 -9.22 26.65 -5.29
N SER A 178 -10.33 26.22 -5.88
CA SER A 178 -11.62 26.89 -5.67
C SER A 178 -12.16 26.76 -4.25
N SER A 179 -11.84 25.65 -3.56
CA SER A 179 -12.22 25.44 -2.15
C SER A 179 -11.44 26.35 -1.19
N GLU A 180 -10.16 26.61 -1.46
CA GLU A 180 -9.35 27.55 -0.67
C GLU A 180 -9.81 29.00 -0.89
N GLU A 181 -10.04 29.41 -2.13
CA GLU A 181 -10.53 30.75 -2.46
C GLU A 181 -11.90 31.04 -1.79
N ALA A 182 -12.77 30.04 -1.68
CA ALA A 182 -14.04 30.16 -0.95
C ALA A 182 -13.86 30.28 0.58
N SER A 183 -12.82 29.63 1.13
CA SER A 183 -12.50 29.68 2.57
C SER A 183 -11.84 31.00 2.97
N GLU A 184 -11.04 31.60 2.07
CA GLU A 184 -10.44 32.92 2.27
C GLU A 184 -11.45 34.06 2.09
N ALA A 185 -12.43 33.91 1.19
CA ALA A 185 -13.49 34.91 1.00
C ALA A 185 -14.37 35.12 2.26
N ASP A 186 -14.52 34.10 3.11
CA ASP A 186 -15.25 34.19 4.39
C ASP A 186 -14.40 34.84 5.51
N SER A 187 -13.10 35.02 5.27
CA SER A 187 -12.15 35.64 6.20
C SER A 187 -11.74 37.07 5.78
N GLN A 188 -12.17 37.54 4.61
CA GLN A 188 -11.80 38.84 4.04
C GLN A 188 -12.96 39.85 4.02
N ASP A 189 -13.44 40.25 5.21
CA ASP A 189 -14.17 41.53 5.36
C ASP A 189 -13.28 42.65 5.98
N VAL A 190 -11.97 42.42 6.09
CA VAL A 190 -11.01 43.44 6.55
C VAL A 190 -9.70 43.36 5.77
N GLN A 191 -9.69 43.72 4.48
CA GLN A 191 -8.52 44.33 3.82
C GLN A 191 -8.82 44.80 2.39
N ALA A 192 -9.84 45.64 2.24
CA ALA A 192 -9.92 46.50 1.06
C ALA A 192 -9.14 47.79 1.32
N SER A 193 -8.20 48.09 0.42
CA SER A 193 -7.50 49.36 0.21
C SER A 193 -6.38 49.74 1.20
N ASN A 194 -5.13 49.71 0.73
CA ASN A 194 -4.20 50.83 0.91
C ASN A 194 -3.01 50.72 -0.06
N ILE A 195 -3.14 51.38 -1.21
CA ILE A 195 -2.02 51.68 -2.13
C ILE A 195 -1.05 52.71 -1.50
N ASN A 196 -1.36 53.25 -0.31
CA ASN A 196 -0.56 54.25 0.40
C ASN A 196 0.33 53.70 1.54
N THR A 197 0.44 52.39 1.73
CA THR A 197 1.23 51.79 2.83
C THR A 197 2.29 50.81 2.32
N ASP A 198 3.20 51.28 1.47
CA ASP A 198 4.48 50.58 1.23
C ASP A 198 5.65 51.51 1.63
N PRO A 199 5.91 51.68 2.94
CA PRO A 199 6.95 52.58 3.43
C PRO A 199 8.38 52.17 3.01
N HIS A 200 8.55 50.92 2.57
CA HIS A 200 9.86 50.36 2.19
C HIS A 200 10.05 50.25 0.67
N GLY A 201 9.03 50.62 -0.14
CA GLY A 201 9.09 50.56 -1.59
C GLY A 201 9.24 49.14 -2.15
N MET A 202 8.82 48.12 -1.40
CA MET A 202 8.91 46.71 -1.80
C MET A 202 8.09 46.43 -3.06
N GLY A 203 6.92 47.06 -3.19
CA GLY A 203 6.08 47.00 -4.39
C GLY A 203 6.78 47.57 -5.62
N PHE A 204 7.49 48.71 -5.47
CA PHE A 204 8.30 49.29 -6.54
C PHE A 204 9.51 48.41 -6.89
N PHE A 205 10.17 47.82 -5.89
CA PHE A 205 11.29 46.88 -6.10
C PHE A 205 10.84 45.63 -6.87
N LEU A 206 9.72 45.01 -6.49
CA LEU A 206 9.17 43.84 -7.18
C LEU A 206 8.77 44.17 -8.63
N GLN A 207 8.20 45.37 -8.85
CA GLN A 207 7.84 45.85 -10.18
C GLN A 207 9.07 46.14 -11.05
N ALA A 208 10.10 46.79 -10.50
CA ALA A 208 11.32 47.15 -11.23
C ALA A 208 12.23 45.95 -11.54
N THR A 209 12.29 44.97 -10.64
CA THR A 209 13.11 43.76 -10.83
C THR A 209 12.43 42.70 -11.71
N GLY A 210 11.17 42.91 -12.11
CA GLY A 210 10.40 41.92 -12.85
C GLY A 210 10.09 40.66 -12.04
N ARG A 211 10.35 40.65 -10.72
CA ARG A 211 9.91 39.61 -9.77
C ARG A 211 8.42 39.75 -9.51
N ARG A 212 7.61 39.67 -10.57
CA ARG A 212 6.19 39.39 -10.44
C ARG A 212 6.04 37.99 -9.83
N THR A 213 5.04 37.86 -8.95
CA THR A 213 4.56 36.57 -8.46
C THR A 213 4.49 35.59 -9.62
N ASN A 214 5.18 34.46 -9.50
CA ASN A 214 5.33 33.45 -10.54
C ASN A 214 3.96 33.17 -11.19
N THR A 215 3.81 33.45 -12.49
CA THR A 215 2.52 33.27 -13.21
C THR A 215 2.20 31.80 -13.49
N ARG A 216 3.12 30.89 -13.12
CA ARG A 216 2.92 29.44 -13.23
C ARG A 216 2.10 28.94 -12.06
N SER A 217 1.21 27.98 -12.33
CA SER A 217 0.48 27.31 -11.27
C SER A 217 1.45 26.58 -10.32
N GLU A 218 1.04 26.41 -9.08
CA GLU A 218 1.79 25.64 -8.08
C GLU A 218 2.11 24.23 -8.60
N LEU A 219 1.14 23.59 -9.27
CA LEU A 219 1.29 22.30 -9.93
C LEU A 219 2.40 22.29 -10.99
N ASP A 220 2.43 23.30 -11.88
CA ASP A 220 3.46 23.37 -12.91
C ASP A 220 4.86 23.54 -12.31
N ARG A 221 4.97 24.29 -11.20
CA ARG A 221 6.25 24.43 -10.48
C ARG A 221 6.69 23.11 -9.86
N TYR A 222 5.78 22.41 -9.17
CA TYR A 222 6.09 21.12 -8.56
C TYR A 222 6.57 20.09 -9.58
N LEU A 223 5.89 19.98 -10.72
CA LEU A 223 6.23 19.03 -11.78
C LEU A 223 7.56 19.35 -12.48
N GLN A 224 8.01 20.60 -12.45
CA GLN A 224 9.28 21.02 -13.08
C GLN A 224 10.47 20.99 -12.13
N GLU A 225 10.23 20.98 -10.82
CA GLU A 225 11.30 20.82 -9.84
C GLU A 225 11.97 19.45 -10.01
N GLU A 226 13.25 19.35 -9.68
CA GLU A 226 13.95 18.08 -9.72
C GLU A 226 13.29 17.06 -8.77
N CYS A 227 13.40 15.78 -9.09
CA CYS A 227 12.95 14.73 -8.19
C CYS A 227 13.89 14.66 -6.99
N GLU A 228 13.32 14.40 -5.82
CA GLU A 228 14.12 14.13 -4.63
C GLU A 228 14.95 12.85 -4.82
N PRO A 229 16.17 12.77 -4.25
CA PRO A 229 16.98 11.57 -4.31
C PRO A 229 16.24 10.37 -3.70
N TYR A 230 16.38 9.20 -4.32
CA TYR A 230 15.79 7.98 -3.80
C TYR A 230 16.36 7.64 -2.41
N SER A 231 15.48 7.46 -1.43
CA SER A 231 15.83 7.05 -0.07
C SER A 231 14.79 6.07 0.47
N HIS A 232 15.27 5.00 1.12
CA HIS A 232 14.41 4.02 1.79
C HIS A 232 13.74 4.56 3.05
N LYS A 233 14.28 5.63 3.66
CA LYS A 233 13.73 6.29 4.85
C LYS A 233 12.94 7.57 4.49
N PHE A 234 12.47 7.67 3.25
CA PHE A 234 11.77 8.87 2.79
C PHE A 234 10.33 8.89 3.27
N ASP A 235 10.01 9.81 4.19
CA ASP A 235 8.64 10.10 4.60
C ASP A 235 8.01 11.17 3.70
N ILE A 236 7.15 10.71 2.79
CA ILE A 236 6.42 11.54 1.85
C ILE A 236 5.43 12.50 2.53
N LEU A 237 4.79 12.11 3.63
CA LEU A 237 3.83 12.96 4.33
C LEU A 237 4.56 14.08 5.07
N ASN A 238 5.68 13.77 5.71
CA ASN A 238 6.52 14.79 6.32
C ASN A 238 7.13 15.74 5.27
N TRP A 239 7.53 15.23 4.09
CA TRP A 239 7.98 16.08 2.99
C TRP A 239 6.91 17.08 2.57
N TRP A 240 5.66 16.65 2.40
CA TRP A 240 4.53 17.53 2.08
C TRP A 240 4.20 18.50 3.22
N LYS A 241 4.30 18.06 4.49
CA LYS A 241 4.12 18.92 5.66
C LYS A 241 5.12 20.08 5.66
N VAL A 242 6.41 19.80 5.46
CA VAL A 242 7.46 20.83 5.40
C VAL A 242 7.28 21.76 4.20
N ASN A 243 6.86 21.21 3.05
CA ASN A 243 6.71 21.96 1.81
C ASN A 243 5.33 22.60 1.61
N SER A 244 4.39 22.42 2.54
CA SER A 244 3.03 22.98 2.48
C SER A 244 2.99 24.51 2.39
N THR A 245 3.98 25.20 2.94
CA THR A 245 4.11 26.66 2.82
C THR A 245 4.53 27.09 1.40
N ARG A 246 5.28 26.25 0.69
CA ARG A 246 5.64 26.47 -0.71
C ARG A 246 4.48 26.04 -1.62
N PHE A 247 3.81 24.96 -1.25
CA PHE A 247 2.80 24.28 -2.05
C PHE A 247 1.51 24.08 -1.23
N PRO A 248 0.73 25.14 -0.95
CA PRO A 248 -0.45 25.04 -0.09
C PRO A 248 -1.54 24.15 -0.68
N ILE A 249 -1.89 24.34 -1.95
CA ILE A 249 -2.99 23.61 -2.61
C ILE A 249 -2.60 22.14 -2.80
N LEU A 250 -1.39 21.88 -3.29
CA LEU A 250 -0.89 20.52 -3.48
C LEU A 250 -0.61 19.84 -2.14
N GLY A 251 -0.20 20.56 -1.10
CA GLY A 251 -0.03 20.02 0.24
C GLY A 251 -1.34 19.48 0.81
N ASN A 252 -2.43 20.23 0.64
CA ASN A 252 -3.78 19.79 1.01
C ASN A 252 -4.23 18.59 0.17
N MET A 253 -4.02 18.65 -1.16
CA MET A 253 -4.34 17.54 -2.06
C MET A 253 -3.54 16.27 -1.74
N ALA A 254 -2.24 16.40 -1.48
CA ALA A 254 -1.36 15.27 -1.16
C ALA A 254 -1.73 14.62 0.16
N ARG A 255 -2.07 15.40 1.19
CA ARG A 255 -2.53 14.86 2.48
C ARG A 255 -3.72 13.93 2.30
N GLU A 256 -4.68 14.28 1.45
CA GLU A 256 -5.89 13.48 1.24
C GLU A 256 -5.68 12.33 0.26
N VAL A 257 -4.98 12.56 -0.85
CA VAL A 257 -4.77 11.53 -1.88
C VAL A 257 -3.81 10.44 -1.40
N LEU A 258 -2.74 10.80 -0.67
CA LEU A 258 -1.77 9.83 -0.16
C LEU A 258 -2.30 9.03 1.03
N ALA A 259 -3.32 9.53 1.72
CA ALA A 259 -3.98 8.80 2.80
C ALA A 259 -4.90 7.67 2.30
N ILE A 260 -5.11 7.54 0.99
CA ILE A 260 -5.95 6.49 0.42
C ILE A 260 -5.19 5.15 0.48
N PRO A 261 -5.66 4.15 1.23
CA PRO A 261 -5.00 2.85 1.23
C PRO A 261 -5.23 2.15 -0.12
N VAL A 262 -4.21 1.47 -0.64
CA VAL A 262 -4.33 0.66 -1.87
C VAL A 262 -5.26 -0.53 -1.68
N SER A 263 -5.34 -1.02 -0.44
CA SER A 263 -6.09 -2.20 -0.07
C SER A 263 -7.19 -1.88 0.93
N THR A 264 -8.31 -2.58 0.81
CA THR A 264 -9.37 -2.57 1.83
C THR A 264 -9.00 -3.39 3.07
N VAL A 265 -7.85 -4.07 3.07
CA VAL A 265 -7.48 -5.03 4.12
C VAL A 265 -7.27 -4.40 5.50
N ALA A 266 -6.91 -3.11 5.60
CA ALA A 266 -6.93 -2.40 6.88
C ALA A 266 -8.32 -2.50 7.56
N SER A 267 -9.40 -2.38 6.78
CA SER A 267 -10.75 -2.59 7.30
C SER A 267 -11.03 -4.06 7.62
N GLU A 268 -10.56 -5.02 6.83
CA GLU A 268 -10.68 -6.46 7.16
C GLU A 268 -9.95 -6.84 8.46
N SER A 269 -8.79 -6.22 8.74
CA SER A 269 -8.04 -6.39 9.98
C SER A 269 -8.81 -5.81 11.18
N ALA A 270 -9.39 -4.62 11.03
CA ALA A 270 -10.28 -4.03 12.02
C ALA A 270 -11.50 -4.93 12.30
N PHE A 271 -12.10 -5.54 11.27
CA PHE A 271 -13.22 -6.49 11.43
C PHE A 271 -12.78 -7.83 12.03
N SER A 272 -11.59 -8.34 11.70
CA SER A 272 -11.03 -9.55 12.31
C SER A 272 -10.75 -9.35 13.81
N THR A 273 -10.19 -8.19 14.16
CA THR A 273 -10.04 -7.73 15.55
C THR A 273 -11.40 -7.57 16.22
N GLY A 274 -12.40 -7.02 15.50
CA GLY A 274 -13.79 -6.95 15.94
C GLY A 274 -14.39 -8.31 16.29
N GLY A 275 -14.01 -9.39 15.58
CA GLY A 275 -14.37 -10.76 15.91
C GLY A 275 -13.77 -11.28 17.23
N ARG A 276 -12.65 -10.70 17.69
CA ARG A 276 -12.07 -10.98 19.03
C ARG A 276 -12.76 -10.16 20.13
N VAL A 277 -13.21 -8.95 19.81
CA VAL A 277 -14.02 -8.11 20.71
C VAL A 277 -15.42 -8.69 20.87
N LEU A 278 -15.97 -9.26 19.79
CA LEU A 278 -17.24 -9.98 19.72
C LEU A 278 -17.00 -11.49 19.70
N ASP A 279 -16.44 -12.02 20.79
CA ASP A 279 -16.36 -13.47 20.96
C ASP A 279 -17.76 -14.06 21.36
N PRO A 280 -18.02 -15.36 21.21
CA PRO A 280 -19.31 -15.99 21.56
C PRO A 280 -19.79 -15.71 23.00
N TYR A 281 -18.87 -15.48 23.92
CA TYR A 281 -19.07 -15.11 25.34
C TYR A 281 -19.17 -13.59 25.57
N ARG A 282 -18.85 -12.74 24.59
CA ARG A 282 -18.97 -11.26 24.60
C ARG A 282 -20.01 -10.71 23.62
N SER A 283 -21.00 -11.52 23.27
CA SER A 283 -22.08 -11.19 22.31
C SER A 283 -23.09 -10.12 22.76
N SER A 284 -22.96 -9.57 23.98
CA SER A 284 -23.89 -8.57 24.56
C SER A 284 -23.49 -7.11 24.31
N LEU A 285 -22.41 -6.83 23.58
CA LEU A 285 -22.00 -5.46 23.27
C LEU A 285 -22.94 -4.84 22.23
N THR A 286 -23.35 -3.59 22.46
CA THR A 286 -24.07 -2.82 21.45
C THR A 286 -23.12 -2.41 20.32
N PRO A 287 -23.60 -2.22 19.08
CA PRO A 287 -22.76 -1.77 17.97
C PRO A 287 -21.92 -0.53 18.30
N ARG A 288 -22.50 0.42 19.04
CA ARG A 288 -21.81 1.62 19.52
C ARG A 288 -20.64 1.30 20.47
N MET A 289 -20.81 0.32 21.36
CA MET A 289 -19.74 -0.05 22.29
C MET A 289 -18.60 -0.78 21.56
N VAL A 290 -18.93 -1.59 20.55
CA VAL A 290 -17.94 -2.23 19.68
C VAL A 290 -17.11 -1.18 18.95
N GLU A 291 -17.77 -0.19 18.33
CA GLU A 291 -17.10 0.94 17.67
C GLU A 291 -16.14 1.67 18.63
N VAL A 292 -16.61 2.04 19.83
CA VAL A 292 -15.77 2.70 20.84
C VAL A 292 -14.55 1.85 21.20
N VAL A 293 -14.72 0.55 21.44
CA VAL A 293 -13.61 -0.33 21.82
C VAL A 293 -12.60 -0.48 20.67
N VAL A 294 -13.07 -0.64 19.44
CA VAL A 294 -12.19 -0.77 18.26
C VAL A 294 -11.43 0.55 18.02
N CYS A 295 -12.12 1.69 17.99
CA CYS A 295 -11.48 2.99 17.73
C CYS A 295 -10.52 3.40 18.86
N THR A 296 -10.90 3.24 20.13
CA THR A 296 -10.01 3.58 21.25
C THR A 296 -8.81 2.65 21.32
N GLY A 297 -8.97 1.38 20.98
CA GLY A 297 -7.85 0.44 20.87
C GLY A 297 -6.88 0.80 19.75
N ASP A 298 -7.38 1.37 18.65
CA ASP A 298 -6.53 1.85 17.54
C ASP A 298 -5.76 3.11 17.91
N TRP A 299 -6.44 4.11 18.50
CA TRP A 299 -5.81 5.36 18.94
C TRP A 299 -4.70 5.14 19.99
N LEU A 300 -4.91 4.21 20.93
CA LEU A 300 -3.89 3.89 21.94
C LEU A 300 -2.66 3.20 21.35
N LYS A 301 -2.79 2.53 20.20
CA LYS A 301 -1.66 1.92 19.50
C LYS A 301 -0.83 2.96 18.75
N GLU A 302 -1.45 4.00 18.21
CA GLU A 302 -0.76 5.11 17.51
C GLU A 302 0.26 5.80 18.44
N ASP A 303 -0.10 6.02 19.71
CA ASP A 303 0.80 6.54 20.74
C ASP A 303 1.99 5.60 21.05
N LEU A 304 1.82 4.29 20.86
CA LEU A 304 2.88 3.29 21.05
C LEU A 304 3.79 3.18 19.81
N PHE A 305 3.23 3.27 18.61
CA PHE A 305 3.98 3.18 17.36
C PHE A 305 4.80 4.43 17.06
N SER A 306 4.30 5.61 17.41
CA SER A 306 5.08 6.87 17.37
C SER A 306 6.31 6.84 18.29
N ALA A 307 6.37 5.94 19.27
CA ALA A 307 7.56 5.70 20.10
C ALA A 307 8.54 4.68 19.50
N LEU A 308 8.14 3.90 18.49
CA LEU A 308 8.94 2.85 17.84
C LEU A 308 9.47 3.26 16.44
N ASP A 309 9.28 4.53 16.07
CA ASP A 309 9.36 5.11 14.71
C ASP A 309 10.73 5.06 13.99
N ASP A 310 11.76 4.39 14.53
CA ASP A 310 13.11 4.42 13.94
C ASP A 310 13.38 3.32 12.89
N ASP A 311 12.55 2.24 12.86
CA ASP A 311 12.78 1.06 12.03
C ASP A 311 11.54 0.60 11.24
N GLY A 312 11.44 1.01 9.96
CA GLY A 312 10.33 0.65 9.07
C GLY A 312 10.13 -0.87 8.80
N GLU A 313 11.13 -1.70 9.07
CA GLU A 313 10.99 -3.16 9.05
C GLU A 313 10.15 -3.69 10.22
N VAL A 314 10.23 -3.03 11.39
CA VAL A 314 9.46 -3.38 12.59
C VAL A 314 7.97 -3.10 12.35
N LEU A 315 7.64 -1.99 11.68
CA LEU A 315 6.25 -1.65 11.36
C LEU A 315 5.61 -2.67 10.40
N GLN A 316 6.35 -3.14 9.40
CA GLN A 316 5.89 -4.22 8.51
C GLN A 316 5.68 -5.54 9.26
N GLN A 317 6.57 -5.88 10.19
CA GLN A 317 6.43 -7.08 11.02
C GLN A 317 5.23 -6.98 11.96
N VAL A 318 4.95 -5.82 12.55
CA VAL A 318 3.77 -5.62 13.40
C VAL A 318 2.46 -5.71 12.61
N ASP A 319 2.38 -5.08 11.43
CA ASP A 319 1.22 -5.21 10.54
C ASP A 319 1.02 -6.69 10.13
N GLN A 320 2.11 -7.41 9.88
CA GLN A 320 2.11 -8.84 9.60
C GLN A 320 1.59 -9.66 10.80
N ASP A 321 2.06 -9.39 12.00
CA ASP A 321 1.63 -10.10 13.21
C ASP A 321 0.17 -9.81 13.54
N ILE A 322 -0.31 -8.58 13.36
CA ILE A 322 -1.74 -8.23 13.54
C ILE A 322 -2.60 -8.97 12.53
N PHE A 323 -2.16 -9.05 11.28
CA PHE A 323 -2.96 -9.62 10.18
C PHE A 323 -2.94 -11.15 10.15
N PHE A 324 -1.82 -11.79 10.51
CA PHE A 324 -1.62 -13.24 10.37
C PHE A 324 -1.61 -14.01 11.69
N SER A 325 -1.56 -13.36 12.86
CA SER A 325 -1.76 -14.07 14.12
C SER A 325 -3.22 -14.52 14.20
N ASN A 326 -3.49 -15.80 13.95
CA ASN A 326 -4.78 -16.44 14.24
C ASN A 326 -4.74 -17.23 15.56
N ASP A 327 -3.65 -17.10 16.33
CA ASP A 327 -3.46 -17.78 17.59
C ASP A 327 -4.01 -16.96 18.76
N GLY A 328 -4.79 -17.63 19.61
CA GLY A 328 -5.39 -17.09 20.83
C GLY A 328 -4.39 -16.76 21.95
N ALA A 329 -3.17 -16.36 21.62
CA ALA A 329 -2.18 -15.89 22.57
C ALA A 329 -1.51 -14.62 22.01
N CYS A 330 -1.81 -13.49 22.63
CA CYS A 330 -1.08 -12.24 22.42
C CYS A 330 0.39 -12.48 22.82
N SER A 331 1.32 -12.56 21.87
CA SER A 331 2.76 -12.69 22.13
C SER A 331 3.46 -11.36 22.41
N MET A 332 2.73 -10.26 22.60
CA MET A 332 3.33 -8.96 22.96
C MET A 332 4.00 -8.94 24.35
N ALA A 333 3.93 -10.03 25.13
CA ALA A 333 4.62 -10.14 26.41
C ALA A 333 6.11 -10.53 26.28
N ALA A 334 6.59 -11.01 25.12
CA ALA A 334 7.94 -11.58 25.03
C ALA A 334 9.06 -10.59 24.67
N SER A 335 8.73 -9.35 24.29
CA SER A 335 9.73 -8.38 23.81
C SER A 335 10.02 -7.23 24.78
N ILE A 336 9.39 -7.21 25.97
CA ILE A 336 9.58 -6.15 26.98
C ILE A 336 10.53 -6.58 28.12
N ASP A 337 10.81 -7.87 28.29
CA ASP A 337 11.63 -8.38 29.41
C ASP A 337 13.16 -8.33 29.19
N ASN A 338 13.67 -7.70 28.13
CA ASN A 338 15.12 -7.63 27.84
C ASN A 338 15.73 -6.22 27.83
N LEU A 339 15.10 -5.25 28.50
CA LEU A 339 15.66 -3.89 28.64
C LEU A 339 15.97 -3.47 30.09
N ASP A 340 15.84 -4.36 31.05
CA ASP A 340 16.29 -4.16 32.44
C ASP A 340 17.33 -5.22 32.80
N ASP A 341 18.57 -5.06 32.30
CA ASP A 341 19.83 -5.47 32.96
C ASP A 341 21.02 -5.14 32.03
N ASP A 342 21.48 -3.88 32.07
CA ASP A 342 22.90 -3.45 32.18
C ASP A 342 23.05 -1.92 32.16
#